data_AF-A0A9P2RYA9-F1
#
_entry.id   AF-A0A9P2RYA9-F1
#
_cell.length_a   1.000
_cell.length_b   1.000
_cell.length_c   1.000
_cell.angle_alpha   90.00
_cell.angle_beta   90.00
_cell.angle_gamma   90.00
#
_symmetry.space_group_name_H-M   'P 1'
#
loop_
_entity.id
_entity.type
_entity.pdbx_description
1 polymer ?
#
loop_
_entity_poly.entity_id
_entity_poly.type
_entity_poly.pdbx_seq_one_letter_code
_entity_poly.pdbx_strand_id
1 'polypeptide(L)'
;MLRPLLKLMAFIFVTLTIIVSVIDSAHSVSTSHWTTIPLNKILVNLLQTDIYSFNQSIRNTIPSFLSSTCIIFTYLPTWSIFGALAIVFCFLNCAKQKPFPKISYTKKYI
;
A
#
# COMPACT_ATOMS: atom_id res chain seq x y z
N MET A 1 -0.43 -21.84 5.32
CA MET A 1 0.82 -21.03 5.38
C MET A 1 0.68 -19.65 4.73
N LEU A 2 -0.16 -19.48 3.70
CA LEU A 2 -0.35 -18.18 3.05
C LEU A 2 -0.95 -17.10 3.97
N ARG A 3 -1.89 -17.46 4.84
CA ARG A 3 -2.58 -16.51 5.74
C ARG A 3 -1.65 -15.76 6.71
N PRO A 4 -0.77 -16.41 7.48
CA PRO A 4 0.18 -15.69 8.33
C PRO A 4 1.15 -14.83 7.51
N LEU A 5 1.53 -15.26 6.29
CA LEU A 5 2.35 -14.44 5.38
C LEU A 5 1.62 -13.16 4.93
N LEU A 6 0.35 -13.25 4.50
CA LEU A 6 -0.45 -12.08 4.13
C LEU A 6 -0.62 -11.12 5.31
N LYS A 7 -0.80 -11.64 6.53
CA LYS A 7 -0.88 -10.83 7.74
C LYS A 7 0.43 -10.09 8.03
N LEU A 8 1.58 -10.78 7.88
CA LEU A 8 2.90 -10.18 8.04
C LEU A 8 3.13 -9.09 6.99
N MET A 9 2.81 -9.35 5.72
CA MET A 9 2.92 -8.36 4.64
C MET A 9 2.05 -7.13 4.92
N ALA A 10 0.78 -7.32 5.29
CA ALA A 10 -0.09 -6.20 5.67
C ALA A 10 0.51 -5.36 6.80
N PHE A 11 1.05 -6.00 7.84
CA PHE A 11 1.71 -5.32 8.95
C PHE A 11 2.93 -4.50 8.49
N ILE A 12 3.78 -5.07 7.62
CA ILE A 12 4.93 -4.38 7.05
C ILE A 12 4.48 -3.15 6.26
N PHE A 13 3.50 -3.28 5.35
CA PHE A 13 3.01 -2.16 4.55
C PHE A 13 2.35 -1.07 5.38
N VAL A 14 1.59 -1.42 6.42
CA VAL A 14 1.02 -0.42 7.37
C VAL A 14 2.16 0.35 8.05
N THR A 15 3.17 -0.36 8.54
CA THR A 15 4.31 0.26 9.23
C THR A 15 5.06 1.21 8.30
N LEU A 16 5.35 0.79 7.07
CA LEU A 16 5.99 1.64 6.06
C LEU A 16 5.14 2.87 5.71
N THR A 17 3.82 2.70 5.60
CA THR A 17 2.88 3.80 5.33
C THR A 17 2.98 4.87 6.41
N ILE A 18 2.96 4.47 7.68
CA ILE A 18 3.06 5.39 8.82
C ILE A 18 4.40 6.13 8.79
N ILE A 19 5.51 5.41 8.61
CA ILE A 19 6.85 6.00 8.57
C ILE A 19 6.94 7.07 7.48
N VAL A 20 6.56 6.73 6.24
CA VAL A 20 6.64 7.65 5.10
C VAL A 20 5.69 8.84 5.28
N SER A 21 4.48 8.61 5.81
CA SER A 21 3.51 9.68 6.09
C SER A 21 4.05 10.67 7.13
N VAL A 22 4.73 10.19 8.17
CA VAL A 22 5.38 11.04 9.19
C VAL A 22 6.51 11.85 8.57
N ILE A 23 7.35 11.24 7.72
CA ILE A 23 8.44 11.94 7.02
C ILE A 23 7.88 13.06 6.13
N ASP A 24 6.88 12.75 5.30
CA ASP A 24 6.23 13.74 4.42
C ASP A 24 5.59 14.88 5.22
N SER A 25 4.98 14.56 6.37
CA SER A 25 4.38 15.55 7.27
C SER A 25 5.45 16.46 7.89
N ALA A 26 6.54 15.88 8.39
CA ALA A 26 7.65 16.65 8.97
C ALA A 26 8.30 17.57 7.93
N HIS A 27 8.51 17.08 6.71
CA HIS A 27 9.04 17.89 5.61
C HIS A 27 8.06 18.99 5.20
N SER A 28 6.75 18.70 5.18
CA SER A 28 5.73 19.70 4.86
C SER A 28 5.69 20.82 5.90
N VAL A 29 5.80 20.48 7.18
CA VAL A 29 5.88 21.47 8.28
C VAL A 29 7.17 22.28 8.16
N SER A 30 8.31 21.63 7.95
CA SER A 30 9.61 22.29 7.84
C SER A 30 9.67 23.28 6.69
N THR A 31 8.97 22.99 5.59
CA THR A 31 9.01 23.80 4.39
C THR A 31 7.78 24.70 4.22
N SER A 32 6.84 24.65 5.17
CA SER A 32 5.56 25.39 5.18
C SER A 32 4.70 25.21 3.92
N HIS A 33 4.97 24.20 3.11
CA HIS A 33 4.18 23.83 1.95
C HIS A 33 3.90 22.33 1.99
N TRP A 34 2.77 21.91 1.42
CA TRP A 34 2.44 20.50 1.39
C TRP A 34 3.38 19.78 0.41
N THR A 35 4.27 18.95 0.96
CA THR A 35 5.22 18.13 0.21
C THR A 35 4.97 16.66 0.44
N THR A 36 4.84 15.90 -0.63
CA THR A 36 4.76 14.45 -0.58
C THR A 36 5.84 13.83 -1.44
N ILE A 37 6.51 12.78 -0.98
CA ILE A 37 7.50 12.05 -1.77
C ILE A 37 6.76 11.09 -2.73
N PRO A 38 6.82 11.33 -4.06
CA PRO A 38 6.20 10.43 -5.02
C PRO A 38 7.00 9.13 -5.13
N LEU A 39 6.33 8.03 -5.42
CA LEU A 39 6.94 6.70 -5.46
C LEU A 39 8.06 6.60 -6.50
N ASN A 40 7.88 7.23 -7.66
CA ASN A 40 8.88 7.22 -8.73
C ASN A 40 10.23 7.75 -8.26
N LYS A 41 10.26 8.77 -7.40
CA LYS A 41 11.48 9.37 -6.85
C LYS A 41 12.24 8.40 -5.95
N ILE A 42 11.52 7.58 -5.19
CA ILE A 42 12.12 6.51 -4.39
C ILE A 42 12.66 5.41 -5.30
N LEU A 43 11.88 4.97 -6.28
CA LEU A 43 12.26 3.89 -7.19
C LEU A 43 13.48 4.25 -8.05
N VAL A 44 13.53 5.44 -8.62
CA VAL A 44 14.69 5.88 -9.42
C VAL A 44 15.95 6.03 -8.58
N ASN A 45 15.82 6.49 -7.34
CA ASN A 45 16.95 6.56 -6.41
C ASN A 45 17.44 5.17 -5.99
N LEU A 46 16.52 4.22 -5.76
CA LEU A 46 16.84 2.84 -5.39
C LEU A 46 17.46 2.06 -6.57
N LEU A 47 16.95 2.26 -7.78
CA LEU A 47 17.44 1.63 -9.00
C LEU A 47 18.64 2.36 -9.63
N GLN A 48 19.07 3.48 -9.05
CA GLN A 48 20.14 4.34 -9.58
C GLN A 48 19.94 4.69 -11.05
N THR A 49 18.72 5.08 -11.41
CA THR A 49 18.33 5.44 -12.77
C THR A 49 17.66 6.82 -12.79
N ASP A 50 17.37 7.36 -13.97
CA ASP A 50 16.61 8.58 -14.13
C ASP A 50 15.12 8.28 -14.42
N ILE A 51 14.26 9.30 -14.27
CA ILE A 51 12.80 9.16 -14.44
C ILE A 51 12.42 8.79 -15.88
N TYR A 52 13.16 9.28 -16.88
CA TYR A 52 12.88 8.99 -18.27
C TYR A 52 13.19 7.53 -18.58
N SER A 53 14.37 7.05 -18.21
CA SER A 53 14.81 5.67 -18.34
C SER A 53 13.86 4.71 -17.60
N PHE A 54 13.42 5.09 -16.40
CA PHE A 54 12.43 4.33 -15.63
C PHE A 54 11.07 4.25 -16.35
N ASN A 55 10.53 5.37 -16.81
CA ASN A 55 9.27 5.41 -17.54
C ASN A 55 9.35 4.63 -18.86
N GLN A 56 10.49 4.69 -19.55
CA GLN A 56 10.72 3.94 -20.78
C GLN A 56 10.78 2.43 -20.50
N SER A 57 11.42 2.01 -19.41
CA SER A 57 11.43 0.62 -18.98
C SER A 57 10.01 0.09 -18.72
N ILE A 58 9.16 0.89 -18.06
CA ILE A 58 7.74 0.54 -17.86
C ILE A 58 7.02 0.36 -19.20
N ARG A 59 7.20 1.30 -20.14
CA ARG A 59 6.59 1.23 -21.48
C ARG A 59 7.02 0.03 -22.29
N ASN A 60 8.28 -0.40 -22.12
CA ASN A 60 8.82 -1.55 -22.84
C ASN A 60 8.37 -2.89 -22.22
N THR A 61 8.10 -2.91 -20.92
CA THR A 61 7.78 -4.15 -20.18
C THR A 61 6.28 -4.43 -20.15
N ILE A 62 5.45 -3.39 -20.07
CA ILE A 62 4.01 -3.49 -19.84
C ILE A 62 3.25 -3.12 -21.13
N PRO A 63 2.12 -3.79 -21.46
CA PRO A 63 1.28 -3.39 -22.58
C PRO A 63 0.91 -1.90 -22.56
N SER A 64 0.87 -1.27 -23.73
CA SER A 64 0.70 0.18 -23.89
C SER A 64 -0.52 0.76 -23.15
N PHE A 65 -1.62 0.01 -23.07
CA PHE A 65 -2.83 0.46 -22.35
C PHE A 65 -2.64 0.50 -20.83
N LEU A 66 -1.78 -0.36 -20.26
CA LEU A 66 -1.48 -0.43 -18.83
C LEU A 66 -0.29 0.44 -18.46
N SER A 67 0.67 0.63 -19.37
CA SER A 67 1.90 1.37 -19.09
C SER A 67 1.60 2.81 -18.66
N SER A 68 0.64 3.48 -19.30
CA SER A 68 0.26 4.85 -18.91
C SER A 68 -0.30 4.90 -17.49
N THR A 69 -1.18 3.95 -17.15
CA THR A 69 -1.78 3.85 -15.82
C THR A 69 -0.71 3.56 -14.76
N CYS A 70 0.20 2.63 -15.06
CA CYS A 70 1.33 2.28 -14.20
C CYS A 70 2.23 3.51 -13.93
N ILE A 71 2.58 4.26 -14.98
CA ILE A 71 3.34 5.50 -14.85
C ILE A 71 2.61 6.48 -13.92
N ILE A 72 1.32 6.74 -14.14
CA ILE A 72 0.53 7.64 -13.28
C ILE A 72 0.55 7.18 -11.82
N PHE A 73 0.38 5.87 -11.56
CA PHE A 73 0.46 5.33 -10.21
C PHE A 73 1.81 5.63 -9.54
N THR A 74 2.92 5.62 -10.27
CA THR A 74 4.23 5.94 -9.69
C THR A 74 4.40 7.41 -9.28
N TYR A 75 3.56 8.32 -9.79
CA TYR A 75 3.56 9.73 -9.36
C TYR A 75 2.76 9.98 -8.08
N LEU A 76 1.97 9.01 -7.61
CA LEU A 76 1.22 9.16 -6.36
C LEU A 76 2.17 9.21 -5.15
N PRO A 77 1.71 9.84 -4.04
CA PRO A 77 2.44 9.81 -2.78
C PRO A 77 2.73 8.37 -2.34
N THR A 78 3.96 8.11 -1.93
CA THR A 78 4.42 6.77 -1.57
C THR A 78 3.56 6.14 -0.47
N TRP A 79 3.20 6.92 0.56
CA TRP A 79 2.34 6.44 1.65
C TRP A 79 0.96 6.00 1.17
N SER A 80 0.41 6.65 0.14
CA SER A 80 -0.90 6.29 -0.41
C SER A 80 -0.86 4.91 -1.07
N ILE A 81 0.20 4.61 -1.80
CA ILE A 81 0.39 3.32 -2.48
C ILE A 81 0.61 2.20 -1.46
N PHE A 82 1.47 2.42 -0.46
CA PHE A 82 1.67 1.44 0.61
C PHE A 82 0.39 1.19 1.42
N GLY A 83 -0.40 2.25 1.68
CA GLY A 83 -1.69 2.13 2.34
C GLY A 83 -2.68 1.29 1.52
N ALA A 84 -2.76 1.54 0.21
CA ALA A 84 -3.61 0.75 -0.68
C ALA A 84 -3.20 -0.73 -0.70
N LEU A 85 -1.90 -1.03 -0.78
CA LEU A 85 -1.38 -2.40 -0.72
C LEU A 85 -1.71 -3.06 0.63
N ALA A 86 -1.53 -2.36 1.75
CA ALA A 86 -1.89 -2.86 3.07
C ALA A 86 -3.38 -3.25 3.16
N ILE A 87 -4.26 -2.42 2.61
CA ILE A 87 -5.70 -2.67 2.56
C ILE A 87 -6.00 -3.93 1.73
N VAL A 88 -5.39 -4.06 0.54
CA VAL A 88 -5.54 -5.26 -0.30
C VAL A 88 -5.10 -6.53 0.45
N PHE A 89 -3.92 -6.52 1.09
CA PHE A 89 -3.46 -7.66 1.88
C PHE A 89 -4.38 -7.95 3.08
N CYS A 90 -4.94 -6.93 3.70
CA CYS A 90 -5.91 -7.07 4.79
C CYS A 90 -7.19 -7.75 4.29
N PHE A 91 -7.77 -7.30 3.17
CA PHE A 91 -8.95 -7.92 2.55
C PHE A 91 -8.70 -9.37 2.14
N LEU A 92 -7.54 -9.66 1.54
CA LEU A 92 -7.16 -11.04 1.17
C LEU A 92 -7.00 -11.94 2.40
N ASN A 93 -6.59 -11.39 3.54
CA ASN A 93 -6.49 -12.11 4.82
C ASN A 93 -7.84 -12.28 5.54
N CYS A 94 -8.82 -11.42 5.25
CA CYS A 94 -10.20 -11.49 5.72
C CYS A 94 -10.97 -12.60 4.99
N ALA A 95 -10.63 -13.86 5.27
CA ALA A 95 -11.59 -14.95 5.06
C ALA A 95 -12.88 -14.63 5.84
N LYS A 96 -14.06 -14.82 5.21
CA LYS A 96 -15.39 -14.65 5.82
C LYS A 96 -15.33 -15.04 7.29
N GLN A 97 -15.44 -14.05 8.18
CA GLN A 97 -15.60 -14.34 9.60
C GLN A 97 -16.73 -15.37 9.69
N LYS A 98 -16.45 -16.55 10.27
CA LYS A 98 -17.49 -17.55 10.52
C LYS A 98 -18.65 -16.81 11.19
N PRO A 99 -19.91 -16.98 10.72
CA PRO A 99 -21.04 -16.28 11.30
C PRO A 99 -21.00 -16.51 12.80
N PHE A 100 -21.16 -15.41 13.56
CA PHE A 100 -21.15 -15.41 15.02
C PHE A 100 -21.87 -16.66 15.55
N PRO A 101 -21.26 -17.42 16.48
CA PRO A 101 -21.94 -18.56 17.08
C PRO A 101 -23.25 -18.04 17.68
N LYS A 102 -24.39 -18.46 17.12
CA LYS A 102 -25.71 -18.17 17.66
C LYS A 102 -25.69 -18.62 19.12
N ILE A 103 -25.81 -17.67 20.04
CA ILE A 103 -26.00 -17.95 21.46
C ILE A 103 -27.37 -18.62 21.57
N SER A 104 -27.39 -19.96 21.68
CA SER A 104 -28.62 -20.70 21.97
C SER A 104 -28.92 -20.53 23.45
N TYR A 105 -29.88 -19.66 23.77
CA TYR A 105 -30.45 -19.59 25.11
C TYR A 105 -31.26 -20.87 25.37
N THR A 106 -30.64 -21.89 25.94
CA THR A 106 -31.37 -23.00 26.55
C THR A 106 -32.02 -22.46 27.82
N LYS A 107 -33.30 -22.06 27.73
CA LYS A 107 -34.15 -21.79 28.88
C LYS A 107 -34.27 -23.07 29.71
N LYS A 108 -33.61 -23.09 30.86
CA LYS A 108 -33.86 -24.07 31.93
C LYS A 108 -35.06 -23.54 32.72
N TYR A 109 -36.25 -24.05 32.44
CA TYR A 109 -37.39 -23.92 33.34
C TYR A 109 -37.18 -24.91 34.49
N ILE A 110 -37.05 -24.41 35.71
CA ILE A 110 -37.26 -25.14 36.96
C ILE A 110 -38.47 -24.47 37.62
#